data_AF-A0A6I8MHI2-F1
#
_entry.id   AF-A0A6I8MHI2-F1
#
_cell.length_a   1.000
_cell.length_b   1.000
_cell.length_c   1.000
_cell.angle_alpha   90.00
_cell.angle_beta   90.00
_cell.angle_gamma   90.00
#
_symmetry.space_group_name_H-M   'P 1'
#
loop_
_entity.id
_entity.type
_entity.pdbx_description
1 polymer ?
#
loop_
_entity_poly.entity_id
_entity_poly.type
_entity_poly.pdbx_seq_one_letter_code
_entity_poly.pdbx_strand_id
1 'polypeptide(L)'
;MENINYDPKIYAKDIDFEQPEELKALKATIAEYDITHVKDRQGRVWEITGDLNKKSVPLAEADDAPSRINFSSVHSFGVRWDGTPTEYANAVEAGDTEAAAKAAEKARQEQNSILASVHSARRVEAKPEEEESPQDAPEERAHAVLSASGAHRWLNCPPSATLEANLAESTSTAAEEGTAAHALGEHKIRKGLNQRSQRPVSKYNDDDMEDYTDAYADYVLTRWRQAQEEDPSSLIFLEQRLDFSDTVPDGFGTGDCLIAHGDTLTVIDFKYGAGVLVDSWDNPQMKLYALGALKAFDFIFDFTIIEMVIYQPRRDNTSMFSMSVPDLLDWAENTVAPIAKFAAAGEGEFKAGEWCQFCKIKATCRRRAEENLAIAKFEFADATELSDEDIVEILRLAPKVKSWLADVERFTTDQAVAKGRVWPGFKLVAGRSVRKFTDPDAVAKAAVTAGYTDIYDKKLISLTKMEKLMGKDTFGEVLGDLTHKAEGKPTLVPVEDHRPEIASHSAADDFADVA
;
A
#
# COMPACT_ATOMS: atom_id res chain seq x y z
N MET A 1 27.11 14.46 -24.55
CA MET A 1 28.24 15.12 -23.85
C MET A 1 28.19 16.63 -24.07
N GLU A 2 27.15 17.32 -23.56
CA GLU A 2 27.07 18.80 -23.65
C GLU A 2 26.51 19.48 -22.37
N ASN A 3 26.35 18.75 -21.27
CA ASN A 3 25.80 19.28 -20.00
C ASN A 3 26.73 19.10 -18.80
N ILE A 4 28.05 19.06 -19.02
CA ILE A 4 29.02 18.81 -17.93
C ILE A 4 29.35 20.11 -17.16
N ASN A 5 28.91 21.30 -17.61
CA ASN A 5 29.37 22.58 -17.07
C ASN A 5 28.48 23.24 -15.98
N TYR A 6 27.67 22.50 -15.23
CA TYR A 6 26.77 23.09 -14.23
C TYR A 6 26.55 22.19 -13.01
N ASP A 7 26.81 22.73 -11.82
CA ASP A 7 26.60 22.07 -10.53
C ASP A 7 25.36 22.66 -9.83
N PRO A 8 24.22 21.93 -9.77
CA PRO A 8 23.01 22.40 -9.11
C PRO A 8 23.17 22.41 -7.59
N LYS A 9 23.00 23.59 -6.97
CA LYS A 9 23.04 23.75 -5.50
C LYS A 9 21.65 23.76 -4.88
N ILE A 10 20.64 24.29 -5.56
CA ILE A 10 19.26 24.37 -5.05
C ILE A 10 18.28 24.13 -6.20
N TYR A 11 17.29 23.24 -6.03
CA TYR A 11 16.24 23.08 -7.05
C TYR A 11 15.06 23.99 -6.79
N ALA A 12 14.50 24.57 -7.84
CA ALA A 12 13.35 25.47 -7.74
C ALA A 12 12.09 24.78 -7.21
N LYS A 13 11.97 23.45 -7.37
CA LYS A 13 10.84 22.67 -6.82
C LYS A 13 10.84 22.60 -5.29
N ASP A 14 11.99 22.84 -4.66
CA ASP A 14 12.16 22.76 -3.21
C ASP A 14 11.98 24.15 -2.54
N ILE A 15 11.54 25.16 -3.30
CA ILE A 15 11.37 26.54 -2.83
C ILE A 15 9.92 26.97 -3.07
N ASP A 16 9.25 27.47 -2.03
CA ASP A 16 7.96 28.14 -2.17
C ASP A 16 8.18 29.64 -2.49
N PHE A 17 8.23 29.96 -3.79
CA PHE A 17 8.42 31.34 -4.26
C PHE A 17 7.24 32.28 -3.94
N GLU A 18 6.09 31.76 -3.49
CA GLU A 18 4.97 32.59 -3.06
C GLU A 18 5.16 33.13 -1.63
N GLN A 19 6.07 32.53 -0.85
CA GLN A 19 6.43 32.96 0.51
C GLN A 19 7.53 34.05 0.48
N PRO A 20 7.24 35.29 0.92
CA PRO A 20 8.23 36.38 0.91
C PRO A 20 9.49 36.08 1.74
N GLU A 21 9.35 35.33 2.83
CA GLU A 21 10.48 34.96 3.70
C GLU A 21 11.39 33.92 3.07
N GLU A 22 10.85 32.93 2.32
CA GLU A 22 11.68 31.98 1.56
C GLU A 22 12.39 32.65 0.40
N LEU A 23 11.74 33.59 -0.30
CA LEU A 23 12.39 34.37 -1.35
C LEU A 23 13.52 35.25 -0.77
N LYS A 24 13.34 35.80 0.44
CA LYS A 24 14.37 36.56 1.14
C LYS A 24 15.53 35.67 1.62
N ALA A 25 15.22 34.48 2.15
CA ALA A 25 16.21 33.49 2.54
C ALA A 25 17.01 32.99 1.33
N LEU A 26 16.34 32.68 0.22
CA LEU A 26 16.97 32.30 -1.04
C LEU A 26 17.97 33.36 -1.52
N LYS A 27 17.62 34.65 -1.44
CA LYS A 27 18.57 35.73 -1.79
C LYS A 27 19.81 35.71 -0.91
N ALA A 28 19.65 35.50 0.40
CA ALA A 28 20.76 35.39 1.33
C ALA A 28 21.62 34.16 1.03
N THR A 29 20.99 33.01 0.78
CA THR A 29 21.65 31.75 0.43
C THR A 29 22.40 31.84 -0.90
N ILE A 30 21.84 32.51 -1.91
CA ILE A 30 22.52 32.74 -3.19
C ILE A 30 23.83 33.49 -2.98
N ALA A 31 23.82 34.52 -2.13
CA ALA A 31 25.03 35.28 -1.80
C ALA A 31 26.00 34.50 -0.89
N GLU A 32 25.49 33.70 0.05
CA GLU A 32 26.30 32.92 0.99
C GLU A 32 27.06 31.77 0.32
N TYR A 33 26.43 31.11 -0.66
CA TYR A 33 26.97 29.92 -1.35
C TYR A 33 27.50 30.22 -2.76
N ASP A 34 27.79 31.49 -3.06
CA ASP A 34 28.34 31.95 -4.35
C ASP A 34 27.60 31.39 -5.57
N ILE A 35 26.27 31.32 -5.48
CA ILE A 35 25.43 30.82 -6.57
C ILE A 35 25.38 31.87 -7.67
N THR A 36 25.95 31.55 -8.83
CA THR A 36 26.15 32.51 -9.93
C THR A 36 25.26 32.23 -11.14
N HIS A 37 24.69 31.03 -11.25
CA HIS A 37 23.98 30.58 -12.43
C HIS A 37 22.61 29.96 -12.10
N VAL A 38 21.74 29.96 -13.10
CA VAL A 38 20.42 29.35 -13.05
C VAL A 38 20.21 28.48 -14.28
N LYS A 39 19.69 27.27 -14.09
CA LYS A 39 19.28 26.37 -15.16
C LYS A 39 17.78 26.47 -15.35
N ASP A 40 17.34 26.71 -16.58
CA ASP A 40 15.92 26.70 -16.93
C ASP A 40 15.41 25.26 -17.19
N ARG A 41 14.08 25.09 -17.25
CA ARG A 41 13.45 23.79 -17.52
C ARG A 41 13.70 23.25 -18.93
N GLN A 42 14.25 24.06 -19.84
CA GLN A 42 14.67 23.63 -21.18
C GLN A 42 16.15 23.20 -21.19
N GLY A 43 16.81 23.22 -20.03
CA GLY A 43 18.18 22.77 -19.86
C GLY A 43 19.25 23.83 -20.11
N ARG A 44 18.88 25.08 -20.44
CA ARG A 44 19.83 26.17 -20.70
C ARG A 44 20.31 26.78 -19.39
N VAL A 45 21.58 27.13 -19.32
CA VAL A 45 22.23 27.69 -18.13
C VAL A 45 22.55 29.16 -18.38
N TRP A 46 22.13 30.01 -17.46
CA TRP A 46 22.24 31.46 -17.57
C TRP A 46 22.96 32.03 -16.35
N GLU A 47 23.81 33.03 -16.55
CA GLU A 47 24.44 33.79 -15.46
C GLU A 47 23.42 34.76 -14.84
N ILE A 48 23.36 34.80 -13.51
CA ILE A 48 22.44 35.65 -12.74
C ILE A 48 23.07 37.04 -12.59
N THR A 49 22.31 38.12 -12.83
CA THR A 49 22.79 39.49 -12.66
C THR A 49 22.07 40.27 -11.58
N GLY A 50 22.78 40.61 -10.50
CA GLY A 50 22.21 41.36 -9.39
C GLY A 50 21.18 40.57 -8.58
N ASP A 51 20.34 41.27 -7.81
CA ASP A 51 19.41 40.64 -6.87
C ASP A 51 18.19 40.02 -7.57
N LEU A 52 17.69 38.91 -7.03
CA LEU A 52 16.45 38.29 -7.51
C LEU A 52 15.27 39.28 -7.44
N ASN A 53 14.44 39.30 -8.48
CA ASN A 53 13.19 40.07 -8.47
C ASN A 53 12.09 39.29 -7.73
N LYS A 54 10.95 39.96 -7.50
CA LYS A 54 9.79 39.35 -6.82
C LYS A 54 9.24 38.10 -7.50
N LYS A 55 9.45 37.92 -8.81
CA LYS A 55 8.87 36.82 -9.61
C LYS A 55 9.83 36.22 -10.64
N SER A 56 11.07 36.71 -10.70
CA SER A 56 11.98 36.38 -11.79
C SER A 56 13.44 36.50 -11.38
N VAL A 57 14.29 35.76 -12.08
CA VAL A 57 15.75 35.85 -12.01
C VAL A 57 16.25 36.77 -13.13
N PRO A 58 16.91 37.89 -12.82
CA PRO A 58 17.61 38.71 -13.83
C PRO A 58 18.84 37.96 -14.37
N LEU A 59 19.08 38.06 -15.68
CA LEU A 59 20.15 37.32 -16.36
C LEU A 59 21.17 38.26 -17.02
N ALA A 60 22.39 37.77 -17.24
CA ALA A 60 23.41 38.49 -17.99
C ALA A 60 23.03 38.58 -19.48
N GLU A 61 23.33 39.71 -20.11
CA GLU A 61 23.15 39.87 -21.55
C GLU A 61 24.14 38.97 -22.29
N ALA A 62 23.61 38.01 -23.04
CA ALA A 62 24.35 37.20 -24.01
C ALA A 62 23.55 37.16 -25.31
N ASP A 63 24.23 36.87 -26.43
CA ASP A 63 23.58 36.71 -27.73
C ASP A 63 22.50 35.62 -27.61
N ASP A 64 21.23 36.00 -27.81
CA ASP A 64 20.02 35.15 -27.69
C ASP A 64 19.48 34.86 -26.26
N ALA A 65 19.99 35.56 -25.23
CA ALA A 65 19.51 35.42 -23.83
C ALA A 65 18.33 36.35 -23.49
N PRO A 66 17.28 35.87 -22.79
CA PRO A 66 16.26 36.75 -22.23
C PRO A 66 16.85 37.57 -21.07
N SER A 67 16.45 38.84 -20.94
CA SER A 67 16.92 39.71 -19.83
C SER A 67 16.51 39.23 -18.43
N ARG A 68 15.53 38.33 -18.34
CA ARG A 68 15.06 37.69 -17.10
C ARG A 68 14.30 36.40 -17.40
N ILE A 69 14.24 35.49 -16.42
CA ILE A 69 13.38 34.29 -16.46
C ILE A 69 12.47 34.24 -15.23
N ASN A 70 11.21 33.85 -15.40
CA ASN A 70 10.28 33.69 -14.29
C ASN A 70 10.64 32.46 -13.44
N PHE A 71 10.34 32.48 -12.14
CA PHE A 71 10.62 31.33 -11.25
C PHE A 71 9.94 30.04 -11.72
N SER A 72 8.76 30.13 -12.34
CA SER A 72 8.06 28.98 -12.95
C SER A 72 8.85 28.28 -14.06
N SER A 73 9.81 28.98 -14.67
CA SER A 73 10.67 28.47 -15.75
C SER A 73 12.04 28.04 -15.24
N VAL A 74 12.34 28.27 -13.96
CA VAL A 74 13.60 27.84 -13.32
C VAL A 74 13.49 26.36 -12.96
N HIS A 75 14.57 25.62 -13.20
CA HIS A 75 14.76 24.25 -12.76
C HIS A 75 15.62 24.19 -11.50
N SER A 76 16.78 24.86 -11.53
CA SER A 76 17.68 24.95 -10.36
C SER A 76 18.56 26.20 -10.40
N PHE A 77 19.10 26.55 -9.24
CA PHE A 77 20.18 27.51 -9.05
C PHE A 77 21.48 26.75 -8.72
N GLY A 78 22.61 27.25 -9.21
CA GLY A 78 23.88 26.56 -9.08
C GLY A 78 25.07 27.39 -9.52
N VAL A 79 26.20 26.71 -9.70
CA VAL A 79 27.44 27.33 -10.19
C VAL A 79 27.85 26.71 -11.51
N ARG A 80 28.47 27.51 -12.38
CA ARG A 80 29.08 26.99 -13.58
C ARG A 80 30.33 26.22 -13.18
N TRP A 81 30.41 24.97 -13.60
CA TRP A 81 31.57 24.13 -13.34
C TRP A 81 32.76 24.68 -14.14
N ASP A 82 33.89 24.88 -13.48
CA ASP A 82 35.11 25.47 -14.05
C ASP A 82 36.00 24.47 -14.79
N GLY A 83 35.51 23.23 -14.96
CA GLY A 83 36.26 22.15 -15.57
C GLY A 83 37.25 21.47 -14.64
N THR A 84 37.25 21.76 -13.34
CA THR A 84 38.02 20.97 -12.36
C THR A 84 37.30 19.66 -12.05
N PRO A 85 37.90 18.48 -12.35
CA PRO A 85 37.30 17.18 -12.06
C PRO A 85 36.84 17.09 -10.59
N THR A 86 35.55 16.85 -10.37
CA THR A 86 35.00 16.63 -9.02
C THR A 86 35.57 15.33 -8.44
N GLU A 87 35.58 15.18 -7.11
CA GLU A 87 35.92 13.90 -6.47
C GLU A 87 35.09 12.74 -7.06
N TYR A 88 33.83 13.03 -7.44
CA TYR A 88 32.96 12.11 -8.15
C TYR A 88 33.45 11.77 -9.57
N ALA A 89 33.74 12.77 -10.40
CA ALA A 89 34.22 12.53 -11.77
C ALA A 89 35.57 11.80 -11.79
N ASN A 90 36.48 12.16 -10.88
CA ASN A 90 37.76 11.46 -10.71
C ASN A 90 37.58 10.01 -10.25
N ALA A 91 36.65 9.75 -9.32
CA ALA A 91 36.37 8.41 -8.83
C ALA A 91 35.72 7.54 -9.91
N VAL A 92 34.81 8.10 -10.71
CA VAL A 92 34.17 7.43 -11.84
C VAL A 92 35.19 7.12 -12.94
N GLU A 93 36.05 8.07 -13.31
CA GLU A 93 37.14 7.84 -14.28
C GLU A 93 38.17 6.81 -13.77
N ALA A 94 38.41 6.76 -12.46
CA ALA A 94 39.29 5.78 -11.82
C ALA A 94 38.64 4.38 -11.65
N GLY A 95 37.35 4.22 -11.93
CA GLY A 95 36.61 2.98 -11.68
C GLY A 95 36.42 2.66 -10.19
N ASP A 96 36.59 3.64 -9.31
CA ASP A 96 36.44 3.50 -7.86
C ASP A 96 35.01 3.85 -7.44
N THR A 97 34.16 2.83 -7.45
CA THR A 97 32.73 2.96 -7.14
C THR A 97 32.46 3.41 -5.70
N GLU A 98 33.34 3.07 -4.76
CA GLU A 98 33.20 3.46 -3.35
C GLU A 98 33.53 4.95 -3.17
N ALA A 99 34.57 5.45 -3.83
CA ALA A 99 34.91 6.86 -3.82
C ALA A 99 33.84 7.71 -4.53
N ALA A 100 33.24 7.19 -5.61
CA ALA A 100 32.15 7.87 -6.32
C ALA A 100 30.89 7.98 -5.44
N ALA A 101 30.50 6.90 -4.75
CA ALA A 101 29.38 6.90 -3.83
C ALA A 101 29.58 7.88 -2.66
N LYS A 102 30.80 7.91 -2.08
CA LYS A 102 31.15 8.88 -1.01
C LYS A 102 31.10 10.33 -1.48
N ALA A 103 31.57 10.60 -2.69
CA ALA A 103 31.52 11.95 -3.27
C ALA A 103 30.08 12.40 -3.56
N ALA A 104 29.22 11.49 -4.05
CA ALA A 104 27.80 11.77 -4.27
C ALA A 104 27.03 12.04 -2.96
N GLU A 105 27.30 11.24 -1.92
CA GLU A 105 26.70 11.45 -0.60
C GLU A 105 27.13 12.79 0.04
N LYS A 106 28.40 13.16 -0.11
CA LYS A 106 28.92 14.46 0.35
C LYS A 106 28.26 15.63 -0.38
N ALA A 107 28.10 15.55 -1.70
CA ALA A 107 27.38 16.56 -2.48
C ALA A 107 25.91 16.69 -2.05
N ARG A 108 25.25 15.56 -1.75
CA ARG A 108 23.87 15.54 -1.24
C ARG A 108 23.75 16.16 0.15
N GLN A 109 24.72 15.92 1.03
CA GLN A 109 24.76 16.53 2.37
C GLN A 109 24.96 18.05 2.30
N GLU A 110 25.82 18.52 1.40
CA GLU A 110 26.01 19.95 1.14
C GLU A 110 24.72 20.58 0.61
N GLN A 111 24.06 19.96 -0.36
CA GLN A 111 22.78 20.41 -0.90
C GLN A 111 21.68 20.49 0.17
N ASN A 112 21.56 19.48 1.02
CA ASN A 112 20.60 19.47 2.13
C ASN A 112 20.90 20.56 3.17
N SER A 113 22.18 20.87 3.39
CA SER A 113 22.60 21.96 4.29
C SER A 113 22.19 23.32 3.72
N ILE A 114 22.42 23.55 2.42
CA ILE A 114 22.03 24.77 1.71
C ILE A 114 20.51 24.96 1.75
N LEU A 115 19.76 23.89 1.47
CA LEU A 115 18.30 23.92 1.49
C LEU A 115 17.74 24.16 2.91
N ALA A 116 18.38 23.58 3.93
CA ALA A 116 18.02 23.83 5.33
C ALA A 116 18.20 25.30 5.71
N SER A 117 19.21 25.99 5.19
CA SER A 117 19.39 27.44 5.39
C SER A 117 18.22 28.25 4.82
N VAL A 118 17.69 27.86 3.64
CA VAL A 118 16.50 28.48 3.03
C VAL A 118 15.25 28.26 3.90
N HIS A 119 15.02 27.03 4.39
CA HIS A 119 13.84 26.69 5.20
C HIS A 119 13.95 27.12 6.67
N SER A 120 15.15 27.37 7.20
CA SER A 120 15.36 27.79 8.60
C SER A 120 14.64 29.10 8.96
N ALA A 121 14.29 29.91 7.96
CA ALA A 121 13.43 31.08 8.09
C ALA A 121 12.03 30.78 8.66
N ARG A 122 11.55 29.52 8.60
CA ARG A 122 10.31 29.08 9.28
C ARG A 122 10.33 29.25 10.80
N ARG A 123 11.51 29.27 11.44
CA ARG A 123 11.63 29.21 12.91
C ARG A 123 11.57 30.55 13.64
N VAL A 124 11.64 31.68 12.94
CA VAL A 124 11.89 32.98 13.60
C VAL A 124 10.63 33.68 14.14
N GLU A 125 9.41 33.20 13.83
CA GLU A 125 8.16 33.82 14.34
C GLU A 125 7.23 32.87 15.12
N ALA A 126 7.75 31.83 15.77
CA ALA A 126 6.97 31.06 16.74
C ALA A 126 7.29 31.52 18.18
N LYS A 127 6.28 32.05 18.88
CA LYS A 127 6.30 32.37 20.32
C LYS A 127 6.57 31.11 21.17
N PRO A 128 7.12 31.26 22.39
CA PRO A 128 7.76 30.16 23.11
C PRO A 128 6.77 29.13 23.67
N GLU A 129 7.30 27.91 23.73
CA GLU A 129 6.78 26.63 24.20
C GLU A 129 5.85 26.72 25.42
N GLU A 130 4.61 26.25 25.26
CA GLU A 130 3.78 25.77 26.36
C GLU A 130 3.89 24.23 26.43
N GLU A 131 3.98 23.75 27.66
CA GLU A 131 4.34 22.39 28.10
C GLU A 131 3.58 21.26 27.39
N GLU A 132 4.32 20.19 27.09
CA GLU A 132 3.82 18.92 26.59
C GLU A 132 2.64 18.39 27.43
N SER A 133 1.50 18.22 26.77
CA SER A 133 0.40 17.39 27.26
C SER A 133 0.23 16.17 26.35
N PRO A 134 -0.24 15.02 26.88
CA PRO A 134 0.01 13.71 26.29
C PRO A 134 -0.66 13.56 24.93
N GLN A 135 0.13 13.13 23.94
CA GLN A 135 -0.32 12.69 22.64
C GLN A 135 -1.18 11.43 22.78
N ASP A 136 -2.48 11.56 22.50
CA ASP A 136 -3.34 10.48 22.02
C ASP A 136 -4.64 11.08 21.47
N ALA A 137 -4.58 11.59 20.24
CA ALA A 137 -5.73 11.68 19.35
C ALA A 137 -5.22 11.38 17.92
N PRO A 138 -5.85 10.46 17.18
CA PRO A 138 -5.42 10.17 15.82
C PRO A 138 -5.72 11.39 14.94
N GLU A 139 -4.71 11.93 14.26
CA GLU A 139 -4.92 12.81 13.13
C GLU A 139 -5.91 12.15 12.16
N GLU A 140 -7.00 12.85 11.83
CA GLU A 140 -7.92 12.46 10.77
C GLU A 140 -7.12 12.32 9.46
N ARG A 141 -6.74 11.09 9.11
CA ARG A 141 -6.14 10.78 7.81
C ARG A 141 -7.16 11.19 6.76
N ALA A 142 -6.86 12.23 5.98
CA ALA A 142 -7.71 12.63 4.86
C ALA A 142 -7.93 11.41 3.95
N HIS A 143 -9.14 10.88 3.89
CA HIS A 143 -9.49 9.77 3.01
C HIS A 143 -9.97 10.36 1.68
N ALA A 144 -9.23 10.07 0.59
CA ALA A 144 -9.72 10.39 -0.74
C ALA A 144 -11.03 9.62 -1.01
N VAL A 145 -12.04 10.31 -1.54
CA VAL A 145 -13.33 9.70 -1.92
C VAL A 145 -13.11 8.52 -2.89
N LEU A 146 -12.11 8.65 -3.77
CA LEU A 146 -11.69 7.65 -4.74
C LEU A 146 -10.33 7.04 -4.33
N SER A 147 -10.27 6.44 -3.14
CA SER A 147 -9.04 5.78 -2.67
C SER A 147 -8.64 4.61 -3.57
N ALA A 148 -7.34 4.35 -3.67
CA ALA A 148 -6.82 3.21 -4.44
C ALA A 148 -7.33 1.86 -3.91
N SER A 149 -7.38 1.67 -2.59
CA SER A 149 -7.92 0.45 -1.97
C SER A 149 -9.43 0.27 -2.19
N GLY A 150 -10.14 1.36 -2.51
CA GLY A 150 -11.54 1.35 -2.93
C GLY A 150 -11.74 1.16 -4.44
N ALA A 151 -10.67 1.13 -5.26
CA ALA A 151 -10.75 1.20 -6.72
C ALA A 151 -11.56 0.09 -7.36
N HIS A 152 -11.36 -1.15 -6.91
CA HIS A 152 -12.17 -2.26 -7.40
C HIS A 152 -13.69 -2.01 -7.23
N ARG A 153 -14.09 -1.24 -6.22
CA ARG A 153 -15.49 -0.92 -5.96
C ARG A 153 -15.98 0.26 -6.78
N TRP A 154 -15.29 1.39 -6.77
CA TRP A 154 -15.78 2.57 -7.50
C TRP A 154 -15.58 2.48 -9.01
N LEU A 155 -14.66 1.63 -9.52
CA LEU A 155 -14.59 1.32 -10.95
C LEU A 155 -15.80 0.52 -11.43
N ASN A 156 -16.29 -0.42 -10.62
CA ASN A 156 -17.42 -1.28 -10.98
C ASN A 156 -18.79 -0.69 -10.61
N CYS A 157 -18.86 0.11 -9.55
CA CYS A 157 -20.07 0.77 -9.06
C CYS A 157 -19.76 2.24 -8.71
N PRO A 158 -19.65 3.14 -9.70
CA PRO A 158 -19.20 4.52 -9.51
C PRO A 158 -19.99 5.31 -8.45
N PRO A 159 -21.34 5.23 -8.36
CA PRO A 159 -22.10 5.95 -7.34
C PRO A 159 -21.74 5.57 -5.89
N SER A 160 -21.13 4.39 -5.67
CA SER A 160 -20.77 3.92 -4.32
C SER A 160 -19.76 4.82 -3.61
N ALA A 161 -18.84 5.44 -4.34
CA ALA A 161 -17.77 6.27 -3.77
C ALA A 161 -18.33 7.44 -2.93
N THR A 162 -19.19 8.25 -3.55
CA THR A 162 -19.78 9.43 -2.90
C THR A 162 -20.79 9.05 -1.80
N LEU A 163 -21.50 7.93 -1.95
CA LEU A 163 -22.42 7.45 -0.91
C LEU A 163 -21.69 7.02 0.35
N GLU A 164 -20.54 6.37 0.19
CA GLU A 164 -19.74 5.90 1.32
C GLU A 164 -18.95 7.01 1.99
N ALA A 165 -18.58 8.06 1.26
CA ALA A 165 -17.93 9.25 1.81
C ALA A 165 -18.80 9.98 2.85
N ASN A 166 -20.13 9.90 2.72
CA ASN A 166 -21.07 10.51 3.66
C ASN A 166 -21.34 9.65 4.91
N LEU A 167 -20.72 8.49 5.02
CA LEU A 167 -20.92 7.56 6.14
C LEU A 167 -19.69 7.55 7.04
N ALA A 168 -19.94 7.59 8.35
CA ALA A 168 -18.90 7.52 9.37
C ALA A 168 -17.98 6.32 9.11
N GLU A 169 -16.67 6.56 9.17
CA GLU A 169 -15.69 5.49 9.17
C GLU A 169 -15.82 4.68 10.46
N SER A 170 -15.73 3.37 10.33
CA SER A 170 -15.64 2.46 11.47
C SER A 170 -14.35 1.67 11.34
N THR A 171 -13.46 1.79 12.31
CA THR A 171 -12.30 0.90 12.40
C THR A 171 -12.75 -0.48 12.87
N SER A 172 -12.00 -1.50 12.47
CA SER A 172 -12.16 -2.86 12.98
C SER A 172 -10.84 -3.31 13.59
N THR A 173 -10.89 -4.28 14.49
CA THR A 173 -9.67 -4.89 15.06
C THR A 173 -8.70 -5.35 13.97
N ALA A 174 -9.21 -5.90 12.87
CA ALA A 174 -8.40 -6.34 11.74
C ALA A 174 -7.69 -5.16 11.01
N ALA A 175 -8.34 -3.99 10.93
CA ALA A 175 -7.74 -2.79 10.35
C ALA A 175 -6.65 -2.20 11.27
N GLU A 176 -6.88 -2.23 12.59
CA GLU A 176 -5.88 -1.80 13.58
C GLU A 176 -4.67 -2.75 13.61
N GLU A 177 -4.91 -4.07 13.59
CA GLU A 177 -3.86 -5.11 13.45
C GLU A 177 -3.04 -4.89 12.18
N GLY A 178 -3.70 -4.66 11.04
CA GLY A 178 -3.01 -4.39 9.79
C GLY A 178 -2.12 -3.16 9.86
N THR A 179 -2.62 -2.06 10.43
CA THR A 179 -1.83 -0.83 10.60
C THR A 179 -0.58 -1.08 11.46
N ALA A 180 -0.71 -1.85 12.54
CA ALA A 180 0.43 -2.22 13.39
C ALA A 180 1.45 -3.08 12.63
N ALA A 181 0.98 -4.05 11.84
CA ALA A 181 1.84 -4.91 11.04
C ALA A 181 2.61 -4.12 9.97
N HIS A 182 1.99 -3.18 9.26
CA HIS A 182 2.68 -2.34 8.26
C HIS A 182 3.80 -1.52 8.91
N ALA A 183 3.51 -0.82 10.01
CA ALA A 183 4.51 -0.04 10.73
C ALA A 183 5.69 -0.92 11.21
N LEU A 184 5.41 -2.13 11.68
CA LEU A 184 6.45 -3.06 12.13
C LEU A 184 7.27 -3.62 10.96
N GLY A 185 6.62 -3.98 9.84
CA GLY A 185 7.28 -4.42 8.62
C GLY A 185 8.19 -3.34 8.04
N GLU A 186 7.70 -2.11 7.92
CA GLU A 186 8.49 -0.95 7.50
C GLU A 186 9.73 -0.77 8.39
N HIS A 187 9.55 -0.81 9.72
CA HIS A 187 10.66 -0.69 10.67
C HIS A 187 11.75 -1.75 10.43
N LYS A 188 11.34 -3.01 10.19
CA LYS A 188 12.26 -4.12 9.93
C LYS A 188 13.01 -3.94 8.61
N ILE A 189 12.33 -3.52 7.54
CA ILE A 189 12.98 -3.22 6.26
C ILE A 189 13.98 -2.07 6.43
N ARG A 190 13.59 -0.97 7.09
CA ARG A 190 14.48 0.17 7.36
C ARG A 190 15.74 -0.28 8.10
N LYS A 191 15.61 -1.13 9.11
CA LYS A 191 16.77 -1.73 9.80
C LYS A 191 17.65 -2.54 8.85
N GLY A 192 17.07 -3.38 8.00
CA GLY A 192 17.80 -4.16 7.00
C GLY A 192 18.53 -3.29 5.97
N LEU A 193 18.03 -2.08 5.69
CA LEU A 193 18.65 -1.07 4.83
C LEU A 193 19.63 -0.14 5.57
N ASN A 194 19.91 -0.38 6.86
CA ASN A 194 20.69 0.51 7.72
C ASN A 194 20.14 1.95 7.83
N GLN A 195 18.82 2.11 7.66
CA GLN A 195 18.13 3.38 7.83
C GLN A 195 17.67 3.57 9.28
N ARG A 196 17.63 4.83 9.74
CA ARG A 196 17.10 5.15 11.07
C ARG A 196 15.59 4.87 11.11
N SER A 197 15.15 4.15 12.13
CA SER A 197 13.74 3.91 12.40
C SER A 197 13.53 3.64 13.89
N GLN A 198 12.42 4.15 14.42
CA GLN A 198 11.96 3.80 15.76
C GLN A 198 11.02 2.60 15.67
N ARG A 199 11.17 1.64 16.59
CA ARG A 199 10.32 0.46 16.60
C ARG A 199 8.91 0.86 17.07
N PRO A 200 7.86 0.58 16.30
CA PRO A 200 6.50 0.91 16.71
C PRO A 200 6.07 0.03 17.89
N VAL A 201 5.25 0.62 18.78
CA VAL A 201 4.64 -0.06 19.91
C VAL A 201 3.15 -0.21 19.64
N SER A 202 2.63 -1.43 19.76
CA SER A 202 1.22 -1.72 19.57
C SER A 202 0.78 -2.87 20.48
N LYS A 203 -0.48 -2.83 20.94
CA LYS A 203 -1.13 -3.91 21.70
C LYS A 203 -1.30 -5.21 20.89
N TYR A 204 -1.10 -5.13 19.57
CA TYR A 204 -1.21 -6.26 18.63
C TYR A 204 0.13 -6.93 18.32
N ASN A 205 1.24 -6.42 18.84
CA ASN A 205 2.54 -7.03 18.62
C ASN A 205 2.61 -8.36 19.39
N ASP A 206 2.48 -9.46 18.67
CA ASP A 206 2.65 -10.82 19.16
C ASP A 206 3.69 -11.58 18.32
N ASP A 207 4.02 -12.79 18.74
CA ASP A 207 5.00 -13.65 18.06
C ASP A 207 4.62 -13.91 16.60
N ASP A 208 3.34 -14.08 16.30
CA ASP A 208 2.87 -14.35 14.94
C ASP A 208 3.08 -13.12 14.05
N MET A 209 2.75 -11.92 14.54
CA MET A 209 3.00 -10.67 13.82
C MET A 209 4.50 -10.43 13.60
N GLU A 210 5.35 -10.74 14.58
CA GLU A 210 6.81 -10.69 14.39
C GLU A 210 7.23 -11.60 13.24
N ASP A 211 6.86 -12.88 13.29
CA ASP A 211 7.27 -13.88 12.30
C ASP A 211 6.77 -13.50 10.89
N TYR A 212 5.53 -13.00 10.75
CA TYR A 212 4.99 -12.56 9.46
C TYR A 212 5.64 -11.27 8.92
N THR A 213 5.99 -10.33 9.79
CA THR A 213 6.66 -9.09 9.38
C THR A 213 8.14 -9.29 9.10
N ASP A 214 8.79 -10.27 9.74
CA ASP A 214 10.14 -10.73 9.37
C ASP A 214 10.13 -11.32 7.96
N ALA A 215 9.19 -12.23 7.67
CA ALA A 215 9.06 -12.83 6.34
C ALA A 215 8.82 -11.77 5.23
N TYR A 216 8.00 -10.76 5.52
CA TYR A 216 7.81 -9.62 4.61
C TYR A 216 9.09 -8.81 4.40
N ALA A 217 9.80 -8.47 5.49
CA ALA A 217 11.05 -7.73 5.40
C ALA A 217 12.12 -8.50 4.62
N ASP A 218 12.25 -9.80 4.85
CA ASP A 218 13.16 -10.68 4.12
C ASP A 218 12.83 -10.74 2.64
N TYR A 219 11.54 -10.82 2.28
CA TYR A 219 11.10 -10.80 0.88
C TYR A 219 11.52 -9.49 0.18
N VAL A 220 11.22 -8.34 0.79
CA VAL A 220 11.56 -7.02 0.25
C VAL A 220 13.08 -6.85 0.12
N LEU A 221 13.84 -7.19 1.16
CA LEU A 221 15.30 -7.06 1.15
C LEU A 221 15.95 -8.01 0.12
N THR A 222 15.35 -9.17 -0.14
CA THR A 222 15.82 -10.09 -1.19
C THR A 222 15.59 -9.48 -2.57
N ARG A 223 14.39 -8.96 -2.86
CA ARG A 223 14.09 -8.27 -4.13
C ARG A 223 14.98 -7.05 -4.33
N TRP A 224 15.24 -6.30 -3.27
CA TRP A 224 16.17 -5.17 -3.29
C TRP A 224 17.60 -5.56 -3.65
N ARG A 225 18.13 -6.65 -3.07
CA ARG A 225 19.47 -7.15 -3.41
C ARG A 225 19.56 -7.60 -4.87
N GLN A 226 18.54 -8.30 -5.37
CA GLN A 226 18.45 -8.69 -6.77
C GLN A 226 18.48 -7.48 -7.71
N ALA A 227 17.66 -6.47 -7.41
CA ALA A 227 17.66 -5.22 -8.17
C ALA A 227 19.05 -4.55 -8.18
N GLN A 228 19.73 -4.49 -7.03
CA GLN A 228 21.09 -3.93 -6.98
C GLN A 228 22.15 -4.76 -7.72
N GLU A 229 21.99 -6.09 -7.79
CA GLU A 229 22.87 -6.96 -8.57
C GLU A 229 22.70 -6.72 -10.08
N GLU A 230 21.48 -6.45 -10.53
CA GLU A 230 21.14 -6.15 -11.92
C GLU A 230 21.50 -4.71 -12.31
N ASP A 231 21.22 -3.76 -11.43
CA ASP A 231 21.48 -2.33 -11.60
C ASP A 231 21.96 -1.70 -10.28
N PRO A 232 23.27 -1.40 -10.14
CA PRO A 232 23.80 -0.72 -8.96
C PRO A 232 23.23 0.68 -8.69
N SER A 233 22.54 1.29 -9.67
CA SER A 233 21.84 2.57 -9.51
C SER A 233 20.41 2.45 -9.02
N SER A 234 19.97 1.22 -8.70
CA SER A 234 18.64 0.93 -8.14
C SER A 234 18.32 1.82 -6.93
N LEU A 235 17.06 2.18 -6.78
CA LEU A 235 16.54 2.93 -5.63
C LEU A 235 15.37 2.19 -4.98
N ILE A 236 15.36 2.17 -3.65
CA ILE A 236 14.26 1.64 -2.83
C ILE A 236 13.62 2.77 -2.03
N PHE A 237 12.29 2.80 -2.05
CA PHE A 237 11.50 3.77 -1.31
C PHE A 237 10.42 3.06 -0.49
N LEU A 238 10.21 3.52 0.74
CA LEU A 238 9.25 2.94 1.69
C LEU A 238 8.21 3.99 2.07
N GLU A 239 6.96 3.55 2.26
CA GLU A 239 5.82 4.39 2.67
C GLU A 239 5.68 5.67 1.83
N GLN A 240 5.84 5.55 0.51
CA GLN A 240 5.78 6.70 -0.38
C GLN A 240 4.35 7.10 -0.65
N ARG A 241 4.08 8.41 -0.52
CA ARG A 241 2.82 8.98 -1.00
C ARG A 241 2.83 8.98 -2.53
N LEU A 242 1.92 8.22 -3.12
CA LEU A 242 1.76 8.05 -4.56
C LEU A 242 0.60 8.91 -5.04
N ASP A 243 0.92 9.98 -5.75
CA ASP A 243 -0.05 10.91 -6.32
C ASP A 243 -0.44 10.47 -7.74
N PHE A 244 -1.72 10.15 -7.94
CA PHE A 244 -2.30 9.83 -9.25
C PHE A 244 -3.48 10.75 -9.57
N SER A 245 -3.42 11.98 -9.02
CA SER A 245 -4.50 12.97 -9.12
C SER A 245 -4.79 13.46 -10.53
N ASP A 246 -3.83 13.30 -11.46
CA ASP A 246 -4.00 13.65 -12.87
C ASP A 246 -5.02 12.72 -13.56
N THR A 247 -5.15 11.48 -13.08
CA THR A 247 -6.09 10.48 -13.61
C THR A 247 -7.37 10.42 -12.78
N VAL A 248 -7.26 10.48 -11.45
CA VAL A 248 -8.37 10.36 -10.50
C VAL A 248 -8.41 11.61 -9.63
N PRO A 249 -9.48 12.43 -9.65
CA PRO A 249 -9.53 13.66 -8.85
C PRO A 249 -9.21 13.41 -7.37
N ASP A 250 -8.26 14.19 -6.83
CA ASP A 250 -7.73 14.08 -5.46
C ASP A 250 -7.18 12.67 -5.11
N GLY A 251 -6.86 11.88 -6.13
CA GLY A 251 -6.45 10.49 -6.02
C GLY A 251 -5.01 10.35 -5.53
N PHE A 252 -4.84 9.70 -4.38
CA PHE A 252 -3.53 9.30 -3.89
C PHE A 252 -3.61 8.00 -3.09
N GLY A 253 -2.43 7.43 -2.82
CA GLY A 253 -2.26 6.33 -1.89
C GLY A 253 -0.90 6.36 -1.22
N THR A 254 -0.63 5.32 -0.42
CA THR A 254 0.69 5.09 0.16
C THR A 254 1.15 3.73 -0.35
N GLY A 255 2.25 3.71 -1.10
CA GLY A 255 2.92 2.48 -1.50
C GLY A 255 3.84 2.01 -0.37
N ASP A 256 3.69 0.78 0.07
CA ASP A 256 4.46 0.23 1.19
C ASP A 256 5.94 0.13 0.83
N CYS A 257 6.26 -0.43 -0.34
CA CYS A 257 7.62 -0.48 -0.87
C CYS A 257 7.65 -0.35 -2.40
N LEU A 258 8.58 0.45 -2.91
CA LEU A 258 8.85 0.67 -4.32
C LEU A 258 10.33 0.40 -4.60
N ILE A 259 10.62 -0.35 -5.65
CA ILE A 259 11.98 -0.60 -6.11
C ILE A 259 12.06 -0.19 -7.58
N ALA A 260 12.90 0.79 -7.87
CA ALA A 260 13.17 1.28 -9.22
C ALA A 260 14.57 0.82 -9.63
N HIS A 261 14.69 0.14 -10.78
CA HIS A 261 15.96 -0.35 -11.30
C HIS A 261 15.88 -0.51 -12.82
N GLY A 262 16.92 -0.11 -13.54
CA GLY A 262 16.97 -0.17 -15.01
C GLY A 262 15.72 0.45 -15.65
N ASP A 263 14.99 -0.38 -16.40
CA ASP A 263 13.70 -0.04 -17.02
C ASP A 263 12.49 -0.68 -16.31
N THR A 264 12.66 -1.18 -15.08
CA THR A 264 11.63 -1.88 -14.32
C THR A 264 11.28 -1.18 -13.01
N LEU A 265 9.99 -0.94 -12.81
CA LEU A 265 9.41 -0.42 -11.57
C LEU A 265 8.65 -1.54 -10.84
N THR A 266 9.12 -1.94 -9.66
CA THR A 266 8.44 -2.90 -8.80
C THR A 266 7.69 -2.19 -7.68
N VAL A 267 6.37 -2.43 -7.58
CA VAL A 267 5.48 -1.94 -6.53
C VAL A 267 5.04 -3.10 -5.65
N ILE A 268 5.41 -3.07 -4.37
CA ILE A 268 5.10 -4.13 -3.40
C ILE A 268 4.10 -3.58 -2.37
N ASP A 269 2.92 -4.20 -2.30
CA ASP A 269 1.87 -3.92 -1.31
C ASP A 269 1.80 -5.09 -0.32
N PHE A 270 1.90 -4.76 0.96
CA PHE A 270 1.80 -5.68 2.07
C PHE A 270 0.32 -5.83 2.46
N LYS A 271 -0.13 -7.08 2.60
CA LYS A 271 -1.48 -7.39 3.08
C LYS A 271 -1.41 -8.26 4.32
N TYR A 272 -1.79 -7.68 5.46
CA TYR A 272 -1.87 -8.44 6.72
C TYR A 272 -3.23 -9.11 6.97
N GLY A 273 -4.23 -8.88 6.13
CA GLY A 273 -5.56 -9.47 6.33
C GLY A 273 -5.56 -11.00 6.21
N ALA A 274 -6.20 -11.70 7.15
CA ALA A 274 -6.43 -13.15 7.10
C ALA A 274 -7.82 -13.56 6.61
N GLY A 275 -8.65 -12.61 6.19
CA GLY A 275 -10.04 -12.89 5.79
C GLY A 275 -10.21 -13.24 4.32
N VAL A 276 -9.46 -12.56 3.44
CA VAL A 276 -9.64 -12.58 1.98
C VAL A 276 -8.27 -12.70 1.34
N LEU A 277 -8.10 -13.65 0.43
CA LEU A 277 -6.91 -13.73 -0.41
C LEU A 277 -6.93 -12.55 -1.39
N VAL A 278 -5.84 -11.80 -1.49
CA VAL A 278 -5.72 -10.66 -2.40
C VAL A 278 -4.73 -11.02 -3.50
N ASP A 279 -5.17 -10.96 -4.75
CA ASP A 279 -4.36 -11.31 -5.91
C ASP A 279 -3.90 -10.05 -6.66
N SER A 280 -2.69 -10.08 -7.25
CA SER A 280 -2.13 -8.94 -7.98
C SER A 280 -2.54 -8.91 -9.46
N TRP A 281 -3.08 -10.01 -10.00
CA TRP A 281 -3.55 -10.11 -11.38
C TRP A 281 -4.59 -9.03 -11.66
N ASP A 282 -4.28 -8.16 -12.63
CA ASP A 282 -5.14 -7.07 -13.09
C ASP A 282 -5.69 -6.17 -11.95
N ASN A 283 -4.98 -6.07 -10.82
CA ASN A 283 -5.49 -5.45 -9.61
C ASN A 283 -5.53 -3.91 -9.72
N PRO A 284 -6.71 -3.26 -9.65
CA PRO A 284 -6.80 -1.81 -9.81
C PRO A 284 -6.09 -0.97 -8.76
N GLN A 285 -6.00 -1.46 -7.50
CA GLN A 285 -5.26 -0.77 -6.45
C GLN A 285 -3.78 -0.68 -6.84
N MET A 286 -3.20 -1.82 -7.23
CA MET A 286 -1.79 -1.90 -7.60
C MET A 286 -1.48 -1.04 -8.83
N LYS A 287 -2.37 -1.05 -9.83
CA LYS A 287 -2.22 -0.21 -11.02
C LYS A 287 -2.25 1.28 -10.71
N LEU A 288 -3.12 1.73 -9.79
CA LEU A 288 -3.14 3.13 -9.35
C LEU A 288 -1.86 3.52 -8.59
N TYR A 289 -1.33 2.61 -7.76
CA TYR A 289 -0.03 2.81 -7.14
C TYR A 289 1.08 2.90 -8.18
N ALA A 290 1.09 2.00 -9.17
CA ALA A 290 2.03 2.07 -10.27
C ALA A 290 1.96 3.39 -11.03
N LEU A 291 0.76 3.94 -11.30
CA LEU A 291 0.60 5.26 -11.93
C LEU A 291 1.23 6.37 -11.10
N GLY A 292 0.96 6.40 -9.80
CA GLY A 292 1.56 7.40 -8.92
C GLY A 292 3.07 7.23 -8.77
N ALA A 293 3.56 6.00 -8.79
CA ALA A 293 4.99 5.70 -8.71
C ALA A 293 5.73 6.06 -10.00
N LEU A 294 5.15 5.79 -11.18
CA LEU A 294 5.67 6.26 -12.47
C LEU A 294 5.82 7.78 -12.47
N LYS A 295 4.76 8.51 -12.11
CA LYS A 295 4.80 9.99 -12.02
C LYS A 295 5.89 10.48 -11.06
N ALA A 296 6.15 9.75 -9.98
CA ALA A 296 7.14 10.14 -8.99
C ALA A 296 8.59 9.92 -9.46
N PHE A 297 8.84 9.09 -10.47
CA PHE A 297 10.18 8.60 -10.81
C PHE A 297 10.52 8.61 -12.32
N ASP A 298 9.59 8.96 -13.20
CA ASP A 298 9.78 9.01 -14.66
C ASP A 298 10.89 9.97 -15.13
N PHE A 299 11.23 10.97 -14.32
CA PHE A 299 12.33 11.89 -14.59
C PHE A 299 13.71 11.31 -14.26
N ILE A 300 13.77 10.16 -13.57
CA ILE A 300 15.01 9.46 -13.18
C ILE A 300 15.19 8.20 -14.01
N PHE A 301 14.11 7.45 -14.23
CA PHE A 301 14.13 6.14 -14.88
C PHE A 301 13.21 6.09 -16.08
N ASP A 302 13.70 5.50 -17.17
CA ASP A 302 12.93 5.23 -18.39
C ASP A 302 12.24 3.86 -18.28
N PHE A 303 11.22 3.74 -17.43
CA PHE A 303 10.53 2.46 -17.22
C PHE A 303 9.80 1.98 -18.48
N THR A 304 9.94 0.70 -18.79
CA THR A 304 9.16 -0.01 -19.82
C THR A 304 8.26 -1.09 -19.20
N ILE A 305 8.66 -1.64 -18.05
CA ILE A 305 7.98 -2.73 -17.35
C ILE A 305 7.63 -2.29 -15.92
N ILE A 306 6.45 -2.72 -15.48
CA ILE A 306 5.97 -2.54 -14.11
C ILE A 306 5.66 -3.90 -13.53
N GLU A 307 6.21 -4.20 -12.37
CA GLU A 307 5.90 -5.39 -11.59
C GLU A 307 5.08 -5.00 -10.37
N MET A 308 3.91 -5.61 -10.20
CA MET A 308 3.03 -5.36 -9.06
C MET A 308 2.96 -6.62 -8.21
N VAL A 309 3.38 -6.49 -6.96
CA VAL A 309 3.48 -7.59 -6.01
C VAL A 309 2.53 -7.36 -4.86
N ILE A 310 1.74 -8.38 -4.54
CA ILE A 310 0.99 -8.46 -3.29
C ILE A 310 1.65 -9.53 -2.42
N TYR A 311 2.07 -9.13 -1.22
CA TYR A 311 2.66 -10.03 -0.23
C TYR A 311 1.71 -10.19 0.96
N GLN A 312 1.17 -11.41 1.14
CA GLN A 312 0.14 -11.71 2.13
C GLN A 312 0.49 -12.96 2.96
N PRO A 313 1.30 -12.83 4.02
CA PRO A 313 1.90 -13.98 4.68
C PRO A 313 0.91 -14.81 5.51
N ARG A 314 -0.18 -14.23 6.04
CA ARG A 314 -1.24 -14.96 6.77
C ARG A 314 -2.10 -15.87 5.87
N ARG A 315 -1.89 -15.80 4.56
CA ARG A 315 -2.50 -16.66 3.54
C ARG A 315 -1.48 -17.49 2.78
N ASP A 316 -0.20 -17.43 3.18
CA ASP A 316 0.92 -18.03 2.43
C ASP A 316 0.87 -17.64 0.94
N ASN A 317 0.56 -16.37 0.68
CA ASN A 317 0.31 -15.86 -0.67
C ASN A 317 1.34 -14.78 -1.02
N THR A 318 2.03 -14.99 -2.14
CA THR A 318 2.86 -14.00 -2.81
C THR A 318 2.44 -14.02 -4.27
N SER A 319 1.76 -12.97 -4.73
CA SER A 319 1.20 -12.87 -6.07
C SER A 319 1.88 -11.73 -6.83
N MET A 320 2.27 -11.98 -8.08
CA MET A 320 2.97 -11.01 -8.93
C MET A 320 2.30 -10.90 -10.30
N PHE A 321 2.09 -9.67 -10.75
CA PHE A 321 1.59 -9.37 -12.08
C PHE A 321 2.46 -8.30 -12.72
N SER A 322 2.92 -8.55 -13.94
CA SER A 322 3.75 -7.63 -14.70
C SER A 322 3.03 -7.11 -15.93
N MET A 323 3.20 -5.84 -16.25
CA MET A 323 2.62 -5.21 -17.44
C MET A 323 3.52 -4.11 -18.00
N SER A 324 3.27 -3.71 -19.24
CA SER A 324 4.01 -2.62 -19.88
C SER A 324 3.51 -1.24 -19.41
N VAL A 325 4.40 -0.23 -19.42
CA VAL A 325 4.00 1.16 -19.15
C VAL A 325 2.91 1.65 -20.12
N PRO A 326 2.98 1.41 -21.44
CA PRO A 326 1.91 1.78 -22.36
C PRO A 326 0.54 1.18 -22.00
N ASP A 327 0.48 -0.10 -21.62
CA ASP A 327 -0.79 -0.73 -21.23
C ASP A 327 -1.38 -0.12 -19.95
N LEU A 328 -0.52 0.31 -19.01
CA LEU A 328 -0.96 0.96 -17.79
C LEU A 328 -1.53 2.34 -18.08
N LEU A 329 -0.87 3.11 -18.93
CA LEU A 329 -1.32 4.45 -19.34
C LEU A 329 -2.61 4.37 -20.16
N ASP A 330 -2.74 3.39 -21.05
CA ASP A 330 -3.99 3.12 -21.79
C ASP A 330 -5.15 2.83 -20.83
N TRP A 331 -4.93 1.95 -19.84
CA TRP A 331 -5.92 1.67 -18.81
C TRP A 331 -6.31 2.93 -18.01
N ALA A 332 -5.32 3.76 -17.66
CA ALA A 332 -5.55 5.00 -16.95
C ALA A 332 -6.44 5.98 -17.74
N GLU A 333 -6.13 6.18 -19.02
CA GLU A 333 -6.84 7.12 -19.90
C GLU A 333 -8.22 6.60 -20.32
N ASN A 334 -8.28 5.33 -20.75
CA ASN A 334 -9.46 4.79 -21.41
C ASN A 334 -10.44 4.08 -20.46
N THR A 335 -10.01 3.71 -19.26
CA THR A 335 -10.88 3.07 -18.25
C THR A 335 -11.03 3.93 -17.00
N VAL A 336 -9.92 4.30 -16.37
CA VAL A 336 -9.97 4.91 -15.03
C VAL A 336 -10.49 6.35 -15.07
N ALA A 337 -9.87 7.22 -15.86
CA ALA A 337 -10.22 8.64 -15.94
C ALA A 337 -11.73 8.88 -16.21
N PRO A 338 -12.38 8.24 -17.21
CA PRO A 338 -13.80 8.46 -17.45
C PRO A 338 -14.67 7.97 -16.28
N ILE A 339 -14.34 6.83 -15.67
CA ILE A 339 -15.13 6.28 -14.57
C ILE A 339 -14.95 7.10 -13.28
N ALA A 340 -13.71 7.51 -12.98
CA ALA A 340 -13.38 8.35 -11.83
C ALA A 340 -14.16 9.67 -11.85
N LYS A 341 -14.33 10.27 -13.04
CA LYS A 341 -15.17 11.46 -13.21
C LYS A 341 -16.61 11.24 -12.79
N PHE A 342 -17.24 10.13 -13.22
CA PHE A 342 -18.60 9.80 -12.80
C PHE A 342 -18.66 9.49 -11.29
N ALA A 343 -17.71 8.71 -10.78
CA ALA A 343 -17.67 8.32 -9.37
C ALA A 343 -17.54 9.54 -8.44
N ALA A 344 -16.68 10.51 -8.79
CA ALA A 344 -16.51 11.77 -8.07
C ALA A 344 -17.78 12.64 -8.07
N ALA A 345 -18.57 12.58 -9.15
CA ALA A 345 -19.86 13.27 -9.23
C ALA A 345 -21.01 12.49 -8.57
N GLY A 346 -20.77 11.25 -8.10
CA GLY A 346 -21.82 10.35 -7.61
C GLY A 346 -22.76 9.85 -8.71
N GLU A 347 -22.33 9.95 -9.97
CA GLU A 347 -23.05 9.53 -11.16
C GLU A 347 -22.65 8.11 -11.60
N GLY A 348 -23.26 7.60 -12.66
CA GLY A 348 -22.99 6.27 -13.22
C GLY A 348 -23.98 5.20 -12.79
N GLU A 349 -23.68 3.95 -13.14
CA GLU A 349 -24.59 2.82 -12.91
C GLU A 349 -24.31 2.14 -11.57
N PHE A 350 -25.37 1.84 -10.81
CA PHE A 350 -25.28 0.92 -9.69
C PHE A 350 -25.16 -0.52 -10.18
N LYS A 351 -24.06 -1.18 -9.84
CA LYS A 351 -23.84 -2.60 -10.11
C LYS A 351 -23.57 -3.39 -8.83
N ALA A 352 -24.18 -4.57 -8.73
CA ALA A 352 -23.89 -5.53 -7.67
C ALA A 352 -22.86 -6.55 -8.16
N GLY A 353 -21.92 -6.90 -7.29
CA GLY A 353 -20.85 -7.84 -7.60
C GLY A 353 -20.00 -8.14 -6.38
N GLU A 354 -18.84 -8.75 -6.59
CA GLU A 354 -17.93 -9.14 -5.51
C GLU A 354 -17.42 -7.93 -4.71
N TRP A 355 -17.26 -6.79 -5.39
CA TRP A 355 -16.91 -5.51 -4.77
C TRP A 355 -17.90 -5.03 -3.70
N CYS A 356 -19.13 -5.56 -3.66
CA CYS A 356 -20.10 -5.21 -2.62
C CYS A 356 -19.67 -5.68 -1.22
N GLN A 357 -18.77 -6.66 -1.10
CA GLN A 357 -18.32 -7.19 0.19
C GLN A 357 -17.77 -6.12 1.14
N PHE A 358 -17.07 -5.12 0.57
CA PHE A 358 -16.42 -4.04 1.29
C PHE A 358 -17.20 -2.72 1.24
N CYS A 359 -18.41 -2.71 0.66
CA CYS A 359 -19.25 -1.52 0.59
C CYS A 359 -19.91 -1.24 1.95
N LYS A 360 -19.85 0.00 2.45
CA LYS A 360 -20.48 0.37 3.74
C LYS A 360 -22.00 0.18 3.76
N ILE A 361 -22.69 0.33 2.62
CA ILE A 361 -24.15 0.15 2.51
C ILE A 361 -24.57 -1.26 2.08
N LYS A 362 -23.65 -2.23 2.09
CA LYS A 362 -23.89 -3.58 1.52
C LYS A 362 -25.11 -4.33 2.08
N ALA A 363 -25.54 -4.01 3.31
CA ALA A 363 -26.72 -4.62 3.94
C ALA A 363 -28.04 -3.95 3.50
N THR A 364 -28.00 -2.66 3.13
CA THR A 364 -29.18 -1.85 2.80
C THR A 364 -29.26 -1.46 1.33
N CYS A 365 -28.27 -1.84 0.51
CA CYS A 365 -28.19 -1.52 -0.90
C CYS A 365 -29.33 -2.18 -1.70
N ARG A 366 -30.15 -1.35 -2.36
CA ARG A 366 -31.28 -1.80 -3.18
C ARG A 366 -30.85 -2.61 -4.39
N ARG A 367 -29.83 -2.17 -5.14
CA ARG A 367 -29.32 -2.92 -6.31
C ARG A 367 -28.83 -4.31 -5.91
N ARG A 368 -28.10 -4.43 -4.79
CA ARG A 368 -27.66 -5.74 -4.28
C ARG A 368 -28.85 -6.63 -3.86
N ALA A 369 -29.88 -6.04 -3.25
CA ALA A 369 -31.10 -6.77 -2.93
C ALA A 369 -31.81 -7.27 -4.21
N GLU A 370 -31.94 -6.44 -5.24
CA GLU A 370 -32.53 -6.81 -6.53
C GLU A 370 -31.77 -7.96 -7.21
N GLU A 371 -30.43 -7.92 -7.19
CA GLU A 371 -29.56 -8.96 -7.73
C GLU A 371 -29.73 -10.29 -6.98
N ASN A 372 -29.72 -10.26 -5.64
CA ASN A 372 -29.85 -11.47 -4.83
C ASN A 372 -31.28 -12.06 -4.88
N LEU A 373 -32.28 -11.21 -5.06
CA LEU A 373 -33.67 -11.63 -5.29
C LEU A 373 -33.91 -12.14 -6.71
N ALA A 374 -32.92 -12.06 -7.62
CA ALA A 374 -33.01 -12.71 -8.93
C ALA A 374 -33.18 -14.23 -8.79
N ILE A 375 -32.62 -14.86 -7.74
CA ILE A 375 -32.89 -16.28 -7.45
C ILE A 375 -34.40 -16.55 -7.32
N ALA A 376 -35.14 -15.64 -6.68
CA ALA A 376 -36.57 -15.80 -6.48
C ALA A 376 -37.40 -15.61 -7.77
N LYS A 377 -36.78 -15.15 -8.86
CA LYS A 377 -37.40 -15.00 -10.18
C LYS A 377 -37.18 -16.20 -11.09
N PHE A 378 -36.33 -17.15 -10.71
CA PHE A 378 -36.29 -18.43 -11.42
C PHE A 378 -37.61 -19.15 -11.11
N GLU A 379 -38.53 -19.09 -12.06
CA GLU A 379 -39.57 -20.10 -12.20
C GLU A 379 -38.84 -21.37 -12.63
N PHE A 380 -38.31 -22.12 -11.66
CA PHE A 380 -37.89 -23.49 -11.91
C PHE A 380 -39.09 -24.19 -12.54
N ALA A 381 -38.91 -24.80 -13.71
CA ALA A 381 -39.98 -25.52 -14.37
C ALA A 381 -40.60 -26.50 -13.36
N ASP A 382 -41.89 -26.80 -13.50
CA ASP A 382 -42.64 -27.75 -12.65
C ASP A 382 -42.19 -29.22 -12.90
N ALA A 383 -40.90 -29.41 -13.19
CA ALA A 383 -40.21 -30.67 -13.24
C ALA A 383 -39.89 -31.11 -11.81
N THR A 384 -40.02 -32.42 -11.56
CA THR A 384 -39.76 -33.02 -10.24
C THR A 384 -38.32 -32.83 -9.77
N GLU A 385 -37.38 -32.56 -10.68
CA GLU A 385 -35.94 -32.42 -10.43
C GLU A 385 -35.40 -31.15 -11.15
N LEU A 386 -34.38 -30.52 -10.56
CA LEU A 386 -33.65 -29.39 -11.16
C LEU A 386 -32.76 -29.89 -12.30
N SER A 387 -32.63 -29.12 -13.38
CA SER A 387 -31.64 -29.45 -14.42
C SER A 387 -30.21 -29.12 -13.96
N ASP A 388 -29.20 -29.67 -14.64
CA ASP A 388 -27.81 -29.35 -14.35
C ASP A 388 -27.52 -27.84 -14.56
N GLU A 389 -28.15 -27.22 -15.55
CA GLU A 389 -28.07 -25.78 -15.78
C GLU A 389 -28.68 -24.97 -14.61
N ASP A 390 -29.83 -25.41 -14.08
CA ASP A 390 -30.43 -24.80 -12.88
C ASP A 390 -29.49 -24.93 -11.67
N ILE A 391 -28.86 -26.10 -11.49
CA ILE A 391 -27.92 -26.37 -10.40
C ILE A 391 -26.68 -25.47 -10.53
N VAL A 392 -26.12 -25.31 -11.73
CA VAL A 392 -24.96 -24.44 -11.98
C VAL A 392 -25.30 -22.99 -11.63
N GLU A 393 -26.46 -22.48 -12.03
CA GLU A 393 -26.86 -21.11 -11.72
C GLU A 393 -27.13 -20.92 -10.22
N ILE A 394 -27.75 -21.91 -9.55
CA ILE A 394 -27.90 -21.92 -8.09
C ILE A 394 -26.54 -21.89 -7.40
N LEU A 395 -25.58 -22.72 -7.83
CA LEU A 395 -24.24 -22.76 -7.25
C LEU A 395 -23.49 -21.43 -7.43
N ARG A 396 -23.70 -20.75 -8.57
CA ARG A 396 -23.15 -19.41 -8.85
C ARG A 396 -23.74 -18.32 -7.94
N LEU A 397 -25.04 -18.39 -7.63
CA LEU A 397 -25.74 -17.35 -6.86
C LEU A 397 -25.78 -17.62 -5.34
N ALA A 398 -25.74 -18.89 -4.90
CA ALA A 398 -25.88 -19.27 -3.50
C ALA A 398 -24.86 -18.60 -2.56
N PRO A 399 -23.55 -18.50 -2.89
CA PRO A 399 -22.60 -17.78 -2.04
C PRO A 399 -22.95 -16.31 -1.85
N LYS A 400 -23.43 -15.64 -2.92
CA LYS A 400 -23.82 -14.22 -2.89
C LYS A 400 -25.03 -13.99 -1.98
N VAL A 401 -26.03 -14.85 -2.05
CA VAL A 401 -27.23 -14.78 -1.19
C VAL A 401 -26.89 -15.09 0.26
N LYS A 402 -26.13 -16.15 0.54
CA LYS A 402 -25.69 -16.48 1.91
C LYS A 402 -24.93 -15.31 2.55
N SER A 403 -23.98 -14.73 1.82
CA SER A 403 -23.21 -13.57 2.27
C SER A 403 -24.08 -12.35 2.54
N TRP A 404 -25.04 -12.05 1.66
CA TRP A 404 -25.96 -10.92 1.85
C TRP A 404 -26.90 -11.11 3.04
N LEU A 405 -27.47 -12.30 3.23
CA LEU A 405 -28.31 -12.60 4.39
C LEU A 405 -27.53 -12.40 5.70
N ALA A 406 -26.29 -12.91 5.77
CA ALA A 406 -25.41 -12.71 6.92
C ALA A 406 -25.10 -11.22 7.18
N ASP A 407 -24.89 -10.43 6.12
CA ASP A 407 -24.70 -8.97 6.24
C ASP A 407 -25.95 -8.27 6.79
N VAL A 408 -27.16 -8.67 6.36
CA VAL A 408 -28.43 -8.13 6.86
C VAL A 408 -28.65 -8.50 8.32
N GLU A 409 -28.41 -9.76 8.71
CA GLU A 409 -28.51 -10.23 10.09
C GLU A 409 -27.56 -9.48 11.02
N ARG A 410 -26.30 -9.30 10.61
CA ARG A 410 -25.31 -8.53 11.38
C ARG A 410 -25.74 -7.07 11.52
N PHE A 411 -26.07 -6.41 10.41
CA PHE A 411 -26.51 -5.01 10.43
C PHE A 411 -27.71 -4.78 11.35
N THR A 412 -28.74 -5.63 11.23
CA THR A 412 -29.95 -5.50 12.04
C THR A 412 -29.67 -5.75 13.52
N THR A 413 -28.83 -6.74 13.83
CA THR A 413 -28.39 -7.02 15.20
C THR A 413 -27.59 -5.85 15.80
N ASP A 414 -26.58 -5.35 15.10
CA ASP A 414 -25.73 -4.25 15.56
C ASP A 414 -26.55 -2.98 15.84
N GLN A 415 -27.46 -2.66 14.93
CA GLN A 415 -28.34 -1.50 15.06
C GLN A 415 -29.40 -1.69 16.17
N ALA A 416 -29.87 -2.93 16.42
CA ALA A 416 -30.72 -3.22 17.57
C ALA A 416 -29.96 -3.04 18.90
N VAL A 417 -28.73 -3.56 18.97
CA VAL A 417 -27.91 -3.52 20.19
C VAL A 417 -27.40 -2.11 20.49
N ALA A 418 -26.81 -1.43 19.50
CA ALA A 418 -26.15 -0.15 19.69
C ALA A 418 -27.11 1.04 19.71
N LYS A 419 -28.23 0.96 18.95
CA LYS A 419 -29.14 2.10 18.74
C LYS A 419 -30.59 1.81 19.14
N GLY A 420 -30.89 0.62 19.69
CA GLY A 420 -32.24 0.25 20.10
C GLY A 420 -33.25 0.15 18.96
N ARG A 421 -32.79 0.03 17.70
CA ARG A 421 -33.69 -0.05 16.54
C ARG A 421 -34.49 -1.35 16.57
N VAL A 422 -35.79 -1.27 16.25
CA VAL A 422 -36.70 -2.43 16.21
C VAL A 422 -37.22 -2.62 14.78
N TRP A 423 -37.28 -3.87 14.34
CA TRP A 423 -37.92 -4.27 13.08
C TRP A 423 -39.24 -4.98 13.36
N PRO A 424 -40.32 -4.68 12.61
CA PRO A 424 -41.60 -5.39 12.75
C PRO A 424 -41.41 -6.91 12.67
N GLY A 425 -41.96 -7.65 13.64
CA GLY A 425 -41.86 -9.11 13.73
C GLY A 425 -40.60 -9.64 14.45
N PHE A 426 -39.64 -8.78 14.81
CA PHE A 426 -38.41 -9.17 15.49
C PHE A 426 -38.31 -8.53 16.88
N LYS A 427 -37.63 -9.21 17.81
CA LYS A 427 -37.28 -8.68 19.13
C LYS A 427 -35.83 -8.98 19.46
N LEU A 428 -35.17 -8.07 20.18
CA LEU A 428 -33.83 -8.30 20.72
C LEU A 428 -33.95 -9.16 21.98
N VAL A 429 -33.18 -10.25 22.05
CA VAL A 429 -33.12 -11.16 23.20
C VAL A 429 -31.67 -11.43 23.57
N ALA A 430 -31.42 -11.82 24.83
CA ALA A 430 -30.11 -12.30 25.22
C ALA A 430 -29.75 -13.57 24.42
N GLY A 431 -28.52 -13.61 23.89
CA GLY A 431 -27.99 -14.81 23.24
C GLY A 431 -27.93 -16.00 24.20
N ARG A 432 -27.81 -17.22 23.66
CA ARG A 432 -27.59 -18.41 24.47
C ARG A 432 -26.24 -18.29 25.18
N SER A 433 -26.25 -18.12 26.50
CA SER A 433 -25.03 -18.09 27.30
C SER A 433 -24.43 -19.49 27.40
N VAL A 434 -23.19 -19.66 26.96
CA VAL A 434 -22.39 -20.86 27.25
C VAL A 434 -21.66 -20.61 28.56
N ARG A 435 -21.77 -21.54 29.53
CA ARG A 435 -20.98 -21.47 30.77
C ARG A 435 -19.50 -21.57 30.41
N LYS A 436 -18.72 -20.62 30.90
CA LYS A 436 -17.26 -20.63 30.84
C LYS A 436 -16.72 -20.60 32.27
N PHE A 437 -15.57 -21.21 32.48
CA PHE A 437 -14.82 -21.04 33.72
C PHE A 437 -14.32 -19.59 33.79
N THR A 438 -14.56 -18.91 34.91
CA THR A 438 -14.19 -17.50 35.11
C THR A 438 -12.76 -17.34 35.59
N ASP A 439 -12.25 -18.35 36.29
CA ASP A 439 -10.89 -18.41 36.83
C ASP A 439 -10.39 -19.86 36.68
N PRO A 440 -9.60 -20.14 35.64
CA PRO A 440 -9.07 -21.48 35.39
C PRO A 440 -8.27 -22.04 36.57
N ASP A 441 -7.53 -21.21 37.31
CA ASP A 441 -6.69 -21.64 38.42
C ASP A 441 -7.52 -22.01 39.66
N ALA A 442 -8.53 -21.19 39.98
CA ALA A 442 -9.49 -21.51 41.04
C ALA A 442 -10.31 -22.77 40.71
N VAL A 443 -10.68 -22.93 39.44
CA VAL A 443 -11.37 -24.13 38.95
C VAL A 443 -10.48 -25.36 39.05
N ALA A 444 -9.22 -25.26 38.62
CA ALA A 444 -8.28 -26.37 38.72
C ALA A 444 -8.07 -26.80 40.17
N LYS A 445 -7.86 -25.84 41.08
CA LYS A 445 -7.71 -26.09 42.52
C LYS A 445 -8.97 -26.73 43.14
N ALA A 446 -10.16 -26.25 42.78
CA ALA A 446 -11.42 -26.81 43.26
C ALA A 446 -11.65 -28.24 42.74
N ALA A 447 -11.32 -28.50 41.46
CA ALA A 447 -11.44 -29.80 40.85
C ALA A 447 -10.47 -30.82 41.46
N VAL A 448 -9.20 -30.43 41.70
CA VAL A 448 -8.21 -31.26 42.42
C VAL A 448 -8.65 -31.55 43.85
N THR A 449 -9.16 -30.55 44.57
CA THR A 449 -9.68 -30.73 45.94
C THR A 449 -10.86 -31.70 45.98
N ALA A 450 -11.69 -31.70 44.93
CA ALA A 450 -12.80 -32.63 44.76
C ALA A 450 -12.39 -34.03 44.25
N GLY A 451 -11.09 -34.28 44.07
CA GLY A 451 -10.56 -35.60 43.70
C GLY A 451 -10.43 -35.84 42.19
N TYR A 452 -10.61 -34.82 41.35
CA TYR A 452 -10.39 -34.91 39.90
C TYR A 452 -8.97 -34.50 39.54
N THR A 453 -8.24 -35.38 38.86
CA THR A 453 -6.82 -35.18 38.52
C THR A 453 -6.56 -34.95 37.03
N ASP A 454 -7.53 -35.30 36.17
CA ASP A 454 -7.47 -35.13 34.72
C ASP A 454 -8.42 -34.02 34.28
N ILE A 455 -7.99 -32.77 34.47
CA ILE A 455 -8.81 -31.57 34.36
C ILE A 455 -8.37 -30.65 33.22
N TYR A 456 -7.36 -31.07 32.46
CA TYR A 456 -6.78 -30.31 31.36
C TYR A 456 -6.82 -31.15 30.08
N ASP A 457 -7.32 -30.55 28.99
CA ASP A 457 -7.18 -31.13 27.66
C ASP A 457 -5.72 -31.01 27.20
N LYS A 458 -4.97 -32.11 27.24
CA LYS A 458 -3.63 -32.17 26.65
C LYS A 458 -3.75 -32.38 25.14
N LYS A 459 -3.44 -31.36 24.36
CA LYS A 459 -3.39 -31.42 22.90
C LYS A 459 -1.96 -31.20 22.42
N LEU A 460 -1.61 -31.83 21.30
CA LEU A 460 -0.37 -31.54 20.61
C LEU A 460 -0.34 -30.04 20.24
N ILE A 461 0.81 -29.39 20.40
CA ILE A 461 0.97 -28.00 19.95
C ILE A 461 0.87 -27.93 18.41
N SER A 462 0.54 -26.77 17.87
CA SER A 462 0.45 -26.59 16.42
C SER A 462 1.78 -26.88 15.74
N LEU A 463 1.72 -27.26 14.46
CA LEU A 463 2.90 -27.56 13.64
C LEU A 463 3.91 -26.42 13.66
N THR A 464 3.46 -25.18 13.50
CA THR A 464 4.28 -23.97 13.61
C THR A 464 4.95 -23.80 14.98
N LYS A 465 4.22 -24.06 16.08
CA LYS A 465 4.81 -24.01 17.43
C LYS A 465 5.81 -25.13 17.66
N MET A 466 5.59 -26.28 17.04
CA MET A 466 6.51 -27.42 17.08
C MET A 466 7.78 -27.14 16.27
N GLU A 467 7.67 -26.59 15.05
CA GLU A 467 8.80 -26.13 14.24
C GLU A 467 9.61 -25.06 14.96
N LYS A 468 8.95 -24.11 15.62
CA LYS A 468 9.61 -23.07 16.43
C LYS A 468 10.32 -23.64 17.66
N LEU A 469 9.73 -24.65 18.30
CA LEU A 469 10.33 -25.34 19.46
C LEU A 469 11.56 -26.16 19.07
N MET A 470 11.53 -26.81 17.90
CA MET A 470 12.56 -27.75 17.47
C MET A 470 13.61 -27.13 16.56
N GLY A 471 13.30 -26.03 15.87
CA GLY A 471 14.07 -25.52 14.74
C GLY A 471 13.74 -26.29 13.46
N LYS A 472 13.73 -25.60 12.30
CA LYS A 472 13.30 -26.18 11.00
C LYS A 472 14.09 -27.43 10.62
N ASP A 473 15.40 -27.43 10.83
CA ASP A 473 16.26 -28.57 10.46
C ASP A 473 15.95 -29.80 11.31
N THR A 474 15.89 -29.66 12.64
CA THR A 474 15.56 -30.76 13.56
C THR A 474 14.11 -31.19 13.43
N PHE A 475 13.19 -30.27 13.15
CA PHE A 475 11.80 -30.61 12.85
C PHE A 475 11.70 -31.47 11.60
N GLY A 476 12.39 -31.08 10.51
CA GLY A 476 12.44 -31.86 9.28
C GLY A 476 13.05 -33.25 9.50
N GLU A 477 14.13 -33.35 10.27
CA GLU A 477 14.79 -34.63 10.57
C GLU A 477 13.94 -35.56 11.45
N VAL A 478 13.28 -35.01 12.48
CA VAL A 478 12.63 -35.82 13.52
C VAL A 478 11.14 -36.05 13.24
N LEU A 479 10.45 -35.06 12.69
CA LEU A 479 9.00 -35.06 12.50
C LEU A 479 8.59 -34.92 11.05
N GLY A 480 9.51 -34.71 10.10
CA GLY A 480 9.19 -34.55 8.68
C GLY A 480 8.32 -35.69 8.15
N ASP A 481 8.73 -36.93 8.41
CA ASP A 481 7.99 -38.15 8.03
C ASP A 481 6.67 -38.35 8.81
N LEU A 482 6.43 -37.55 9.86
CA LEU A 482 5.22 -37.55 10.67
C LEU A 482 4.29 -36.37 10.36
N THR A 483 4.65 -35.56 9.36
CA THR A 483 3.84 -34.46 8.86
C THR A 483 3.32 -34.78 7.47
N HIS A 484 2.03 -34.53 7.25
CA HIS A 484 1.39 -34.75 5.96
C HIS A 484 0.71 -33.46 5.52
N LYS A 485 1.21 -32.86 4.44
CA LYS A 485 0.53 -31.78 3.75
C LYS A 485 -0.38 -32.43 2.71
N ALA A 486 -1.60 -32.77 3.14
CA ALA A 486 -2.60 -33.30 2.22
C ALA A 486 -2.84 -32.33 1.07
N GLU A 487 -2.96 -32.84 -0.15
CA GLU A 487 -3.48 -32.04 -1.25
C GLU A 487 -4.87 -31.51 -0.88
N GLY A 488 -5.15 -30.27 -1.27
CA GLY A 488 -6.42 -29.63 -0.97
C GLY A 488 -7.56 -30.42 -1.60
N LYS A 489 -8.61 -30.73 -0.82
CA LYS A 489 -9.77 -31.47 -1.33
C LYS A 489 -10.33 -30.81 -2.59
N PRO A 490 -10.68 -31.61 -3.62
CA PRO A 490 -11.39 -31.13 -4.79
C PRO A 490 -12.57 -30.26 -4.39
N THR A 491 -12.62 -29.06 -4.96
CA THR A 491 -13.72 -28.14 -4.75
C THR A 491 -14.20 -27.71 -6.11
N LEU A 492 -15.49 -27.91 -6.39
CA LEU A 492 -16.10 -27.41 -7.59
C LEU A 492 -16.17 -25.87 -7.51
N VAL A 493 -15.55 -25.21 -8.46
CA VAL A 493 -15.45 -23.74 -8.55
C VAL A 493 -15.82 -23.27 -9.95
N PRO A 494 -16.19 -21.99 -10.12
CA PRO A 494 -16.41 -21.41 -11.46
C PRO A 494 -15.16 -21.54 -12.33
N VAL A 495 -15.33 -21.56 -13.66
CA VAL A 495 -14.22 -21.67 -14.63
C VAL A 495 -13.28 -20.47 -14.63
N GLU A 496 -13.73 -19.35 -14.06
CA GLU A 496 -12.94 -18.15 -13.85
C GLU A 496 -11.97 -18.27 -12.66
N ASP A 497 -12.12 -19.29 -11.82
CA ASP A 497 -11.14 -19.59 -10.76
C ASP A 497 -9.82 -20.02 -11.40
N HIS A 498 -8.73 -19.32 -11.08
CA HIS A 498 -7.43 -19.51 -11.71
C HIS A 498 -6.70 -20.78 -11.27
N ARG A 499 -7.23 -21.52 -10.30
CA ARG A 499 -6.62 -22.78 -9.89
C ARG A 499 -6.71 -23.81 -11.02
N PRO A 500 -5.66 -24.62 -11.26
CA PRO A 500 -5.66 -25.60 -12.34
C PRO A 500 -6.78 -26.63 -12.17
N GLU A 501 -7.46 -26.94 -13.27
CA GLU A 501 -8.50 -27.98 -13.31
C GLU A 501 -7.88 -29.37 -13.06
N ILE A 502 -8.55 -30.19 -12.26
CA ILE A 502 -8.18 -31.58 -12.02
C ILE A 502 -9.10 -32.50 -12.81
N ALA A 503 -8.54 -33.44 -13.56
CA ALA A 503 -9.29 -34.26 -14.53
C ALA A 503 -10.30 -35.24 -13.90
N SER A 504 -10.05 -35.68 -12.65
CA SER A 504 -10.96 -36.46 -11.82
C SER A 504 -10.33 -36.71 -10.45
N HIS A 505 -11.15 -36.78 -9.39
CA HIS A 505 -10.71 -37.25 -8.07
C HIS A 505 -11.63 -38.38 -7.61
N SER A 506 -11.05 -39.50 -7.19
CA SER A 506 -11.78 -40.65 -6.67
C SER A 506 -11.73 -40.68 -5.14
N ALA A 507 -12.67 -41.38 -4.52
CA ALA A 507 -12.62 -41.63 -3.08
C ALA A 507 -11.40 -42.48 -2.67
N ALA A 508 -10.72 -43.15 -3.61
CA ALA A 508 -9.47 -43.86 -3.32
C ALA A 508 -8.28 -42.90 -3.22
N ASP A 509 -8.31 -41.77 -3.93
CA ASP A 509 -7.27 -40.73 -3.88
C ASP A 509 -7.29 -39.99 -2.53
N ASP A 510 -8.46 -39.89 -1.87
CA ASP A 510 -8.58 -39.38 -0.49
C ASP A 510 -7.83 -40.25 0.56
N PHE A 511 -7.50 -41.50 0.22
CA PHE A 511 -6.85 -42.47 1.12
C PHE A 511 -5.54 -43.05 0.55
N ALA A 512 -5.09 -42.61 -0.64
CA ALA A 512 -3.90 -43.15 -1.30
C ALA A 512 -2.59 -42.69 -0.63
N ASP A 513 -2.61 -41.56 0.08
CA ASP A 513 -1.42 -40.96 0.70
C ASP A 513 -1.22 -41.34 2.18
N VAL A 514 -1.98 -42.33 2.67
CA VAL A 514 -1.81 -42.89 4.02
C VAL A 514 -1.54 -44.40 3.91
N ALA A 515 -0.39 -44.77 3.34
CA ALA A 515 0.10 -46.14 3.32
C ALA A 515 1.57 -46.22 3.73
#